data_AF-A0AAE0YST1-F1
#
_entry.id   AF-A0AAE0YST1-F1
#
_cell.length_a   1.000
_cell.length_b   1.000
_cell.length_c   1.000
_cell.angle_alpha   90.00
_cell.angle_beta   90.00
_cell.angle_gamma   90.00
#
_symmetry.space_group_name_H-M   'P 1'
#
loop_
_entity.id
_entity.type
_entity.pdbx_description
1 polymer ?
#
loop_
_entity_poly.entity_id
_entity_poly.type
_entity_poly.pdbx_seq_one_letter_code
_entity_poly.pdbx_strand_id
1 'polypeptide(L)'
;MAVPSLRGTNNCCKDRLAGFTLTAQSDSSTTTPYSYTDSGGSGQDSYTVVPSPRISFPVSLVRFVTAHYTNILSLCEVFVFGETNCPAGQFGLRCERQCNCANNGNCFVHSGGCPSGCAIGYTGEDCSECEAGRYGADCLLSCSATCGGDDSCDRADGACSQGCDPGYTGTICATQCVAGKYGAGCSETCSVHCAGSGDPCNHVTGHCDNGCEPGYRRNKCDRGEV
;
A
#
# COMPACT_ATOMS: atom_id res chain seq x y z
N MET A 1 -13.69 -17.98 -9.49
CA MET A 1 -12.70 -18.77 -10.26
C MET A 1 -11.94 -17.75 -11.09
N ALA A 2 -10.68 -17.47 -10.76
CA ALA A 2 -9.89 -16.43 -11.43
C ALA A 2 -9.36 -16.97 -12.77
N VAL A 3 -9.45 -16.17 -13.82
CA VAL A 3 -8.93 -16.49 -15.17
C VAL A 3 -7.98 -15.34 -15.57
N PRO A 4 -6.86 -15.59 -16.25
CA PRO A 4 -5.74 -14.66 -16.28
C PRO A 4 -6.02 -13.41 -17.13
N SER A 5 -5.38 -12.31 -16.74
CA SER A 5 -5.26 -11.07 -17.50
C SER A 5 -4.72 -11.37 -18.90
N LEU A 6 -5.59 -11.29 -19.91
CA LEU A 6 -5.18 -11.28 -21.30
C LEU A 6 -4.76 -9.85 -21.67
N ARG A 7 -3.47 -9.53 -21.43
CA ARG A 7 -2.76 -8.51 -22.23
C ARG A 7 -2.56 -9.08 -23.64
N GLY A 8 -3.63 -9.07 -24.43
CA GLY A 8 -3.64 -9.42 -25.85
C GLY A 8 -4.00 -8.20 -26.68
N THR A 9 -3.18 -7.92 -27.69
CA THR A 9 -3.20 -6.79 -28.63
C THR A 9 -4.42 -6.72 -29.56
N ASN A 10 -5.61 -7.10 -29.11
CA ASN A 10 -6.86 -6.93 -29.86
C ASN A 10 -7.75 -5.93 -29.12
N ASN A 11 -7.98 -4.83 -29.82
CA ASN A 11 -8.66 -3.59 -29.45
C ASN A 11 -10.15 -3.80 -29.10
N CYS A 12 -10.46 -4.67 -28.13
CA CYS A 12 -11.82 -5.14 -27.83
C CYS A 12 -12.61 -4.24 -26.86
N CYS A 13 -12.05 -3.11 -26.43
CA CYS A 13 -12.62 -2.28 -25.36
C CYS A 13 -12.44 -0.77 -25.63
N LYS A 14 -12.91 -0.24 -26.76
CA LYS A 14 -12.93 1.21 -27.00
C LYS A 14 -14.32 1.81 -27.16
N ASP A 15 -15.35 0.98 -27.36
CA ASP A 15 -16.72 1.43 -27.52
C ASP A 15 -17.55 1.11 -26.28
N ARG A 16 -18.21 2.13 -25.73
CA ARG A 16 -19.12 2.00 -24.60
C ARG A 16 -20.29 1.09 -24.99
N LEU A 17 -20.53 0.06 -24.19
CA LEU A 17 -21.75 -0.74 -24.26
C LEU A 17 -22.95 0.10 -23.78
N ALA A 18 -23.84 0.51 -24.68
CA ALA A 18 -25.00 1.33 -24.37
C ALA A 18 -26.29 0.50 -24.43
N GLY A 19 -27.21 0.71 -23.48
CA GLY A 19 -28.56 0.16 -23.55
C GLY A 19 -28.62 -1.37 -23.38
N PHE A 20 -27.84 -1.90 -22.44
CA PHE A 20 -27.95 -3.29 -22.04
C PHE A 20 -28.91 -3.46 -20.85
N THR A 21 -29.48 -4.65 -20.75
CA THR A 21 -30.26 -5.09 -19.60
C THR A 21 -29.62 -6.34 -19.01
N LEU A 22 -29.32 -6.28 -17.72
CA LEU A 22 -28.92 -7.41 -16.89
C LEU A 22 -30.14 -7.94 -16.16
N THR A 23 -30.38 -9.24 -16.25
CA THR A 23 -31.46 -9.91 -15.53
C THR A 23 -30.89 -10.98 -14.62
N ALA A 24 -31.25 -10.99 -13.35
CA ALA A 24 -30.80 -11.99 -12.37
C ALA A 24 -31.99 -12.72 -11.75
N GLN A 25 -31.90 -14.05 -11.66
CA GLN A 25 -32.96 -14.92 -11.14
C GLN A 25 -32.39 -16.07 -10.28
N SER A 26 -33.19 -16.56 -9.32
CA SER A 26 -32.94 -17.79 -8.54
C SER A 26 -33.66 -18.99 -9.17
N ASP A 27 -33.12 -20.20 -9.00
CA ASP A 27 -33.72 -21.46 -9.46
C ASP A 27 -35.03 -21.79 -8.73
N SER A 28 -35.23 -21.21 -7.54
CA SER A 28 -36.28 -21.62 -6.60
C SER A 28 -37.49 -20.69 -6.53
N SER A 29 -37.61 -19.66 -7.37
CA SER A 29 -38.56 -18.58 -7.07
C SER A 29 -39.57 -18.27 -8.17
N THR A 30 -40.85 -18.31 -7.77
CA THR A 30 -42.00 -17.62 -8.36
C THR A 30 -41.90 -16.08 -8.28
N THR A 31 -40.77 -15.52 -7.84
CA THR A 31 -40.55 -14.07 -7.75
C THR A 31 -40.13 -13.47 -9.08
N THR A 32 -40.49 -12.20 -9.26
CA THR A 32 -40.10 -11.40 -10.43
C THR A 32 -38.58 -11.30 -10.53
N PRO A 33 -37.98 -11.60 -11.69
CA PRO A 33 -36.54 -11.49 -11.88
C PRO A 33 -36.07 -10.04 -11.72
N TYR A 34 -34.89 -9.85 -11.14
CA TYR A 34 -34.27 -8.52 -11.02
C TYR A 34 -33.81 -8.08 -12.41
N SER A 35 -34.10 -6.83 -12.80
CA SER A 35 -33.66 -6.26 -14.07
C SER A 35 -32.98 -4.91 -13.86
N TYR A 36 -31.74 -4.77 -14.30
CA TYR A 36 -31.02 -3.50 -14.39
C TYR A 36 -30.88 -3.12 -15.86
N THR A 37 -31.25 -1.88 -16.21
CA THR A 37 -31.03 -1.33 -17.55
C THR A 37 -30.06 -0.16 -17.46
N ASP A 38 -29.02 -0.21 -18.29
CA ASP A 38 -28.04 0.88 -18.43
C ASP A 38 -28.74 2.20 -18.80
N SER A 39 -28.46 3.26 -18.04
CA SER A 39 -29.11 4.56 -18.19
C SER A 39 -28.57 5.42 -19.34
N GLY A 40 -27.52 4.98 -20.04
CA GLY A 40 -26.81 5.84 -21.00
C GLY A 40 -25.79 6.77 -20.32
N GLY A 41 -24.68 7.08 -21.02
CA GLY A 41 -23.55 7.87 -20.51
C GLY A 41 -22.40 7.98 -21.54
N SER A 42 -21.39 8.80 -21.26
CA SER A 42 -20.22 9.01 -22.12
C SER A 42 -18.99 8.24 -21.61
N GLY A 43 -18.62 7.15 -22.29
CA GLY A 43 -17.36 6.40 -22.12
C GLY A 43 -17.12 5.72 -20.75
N GLN A 44 -17.14 4.39 -20.69
CA GLN A 44 -16.75 3.63 -19.49
C GLN A 44 -16.15 2.28 -19.88
N ASP A 45 -14.97 1.96 -19.34
CA ASP A 45 -14.27 0.69 -19.60
C ASP A 45 -14.76 -0.45 -18.69
N SER A 46 -15.42 -0.12 -17.59
CA SER A 46 -15.98 -1.06 -16.61
C SER A 46 -17.38 -0.65 -16.15
N TYR A 47 -18.25 -1.64 -15.94
CA TYR A 47 -19.61 -1.45 -15.45
C TYR A 47 -19.74 -2.04 -14.05
N THR A 48 -19.89 -1.18 -13.04
CA THR A 48 -20.24 -1.62 -11.69
C THR A 48 -21.74 -1.57 -11.53
N VAL A 49 -22.39 -2.74 -11.60
CA VAL A 49 -23.84 -2.86 -11.46
C VAL A 49 -24.14 -3.21 -10.00
N VAL A 50 -24.55 -2.20 -9.24
CA VAL A 50 -24.99 -2.38 -7.84
C VAL A 50 -26.52 -2.42 -7.83
N PRO A 51 -27.14 -3.58 -7.55
CA PRO A 51 -28.59 -3.67 -7.54
C PRO A 51 -29.21 -2.79 -6.45
N SER A 52 -30.21 -1.99 -6.81
CA SER A 52 -31.10 -1.29 -5.87
C SER A 52 -32.56 -1.52 -6.28
N PRO A 53 -33.41 -2.15 -5.42
CA PRO A 53 -33.07 -2.73 -4.13
C PRO A 53 -32.06 -3.88 -4.28
N ARG A 54 -31.25 -4.11 -3.23
CA ARG A 54 -30.20 -5.13 -3.24
C ARG A 54 -30.82 -6.52 -3.44
N ILE A 55 -30.18 -7.36 -4.26
CA ILE A 55 -30.62 -8.75 -4.47
C ILE A 55 -30.34 -9.54 -3.19
N SER A 56 -31.38 -10.02 -2.52
CA SER A 56 -31.31 -10.78 -1.27
C SER A 56 -31.40 -12.30 -1.45
N PHE A 57 -31.27 -12.79 -2.68
CA PHE A 57 -31.37 -14.22 -3.01
C PHE A 57 -30.13 -14.73 -3.76
N PRO A 58 -29.78 -16.02 -3.61
CA PRO A 58 -28.73 -16.64 -4.42
C PRO A 58 -29.13 -16.60 -5.90
N VAL A 59 -28.20 -16.13 -6.74
CA VAL A 59 -28.42 -16.01 -8.19
C VAL A 59 -27.91 -17.27 -8.88
N SER A 60 -28.79 -17.94 -9.60
CA SER A 60 -28.46 -19.15 -10.37
C SER A 60 -28.38 -18.89 -11.88
N LEU A 61 -29.08 -17.85 -12.35
CA LEU A 61 -29.10 -17.44 -13.75
C LEU A 61 -28.92 -15.93 -13.88
N VAL A 62 -27.90 -15.53 -14.65
CA VAL A 62 -27.72 -14.15 -15.12
C VAL A 62 -27.93 -14.14 -16.63
N ARG A 63 -28.90 -13.36 -17.10
CA ARG A 63 -29.14 -13.09 -18.51
C ARG A 63 -28.68 -11.68 -18.85
N PHE A 64 -28.14 -11.54 -20.04
CA PHE A 64 -27.68 -10.27 -20.57
C PHE A 64 -28.28 -10.05 -21.96
N VAL A 65 -28.92 -8.91 -22.15
CA VAL A 65 -29.56 -8.53 -23.42
C VAL A 65 -29.06 -7.16 -23.83
N THR A 66 -28.70 -6.98 -25.10
CA THR A 66 -28.33 -5.66 -25.63
C THR A 66 -29.23 -5.31 -26.79
N ALA A 67 -29.50 -4.02 -26.97
CA ALA A 67 -30.29 -3.53 -28.10
C ALA A 67 -29.54 -3.58 -29.45
N HIS A 68 -28.20 -3.65 -29.42
CA HIS A 68 -27.36 -3.41 -30.60
C HIS A 68 -26.57 -4.62 -31.12
N TYR A 69 -26.46 -5.72 -30.37
CA TYR A 69 -25.61 -6.85 -30.77
C TYR A 69 -26.32 -8.20 -30.60
N THR A 70 -26.33 -9.01 -31.68
CA THR A 70 -26.93 -10.36 -31.71
C THR A 70 -26.00 -11.45 -31.18
N ASN A 71 -24.70 -11.16 -31.04
CA ASN A 71 -23.69 -12.04 -30.43
C ASN A 71 -22.73 -11.17 -29.63
N ILE A 72 -22.65 -11.41 -28.33
CA ILE A 72 -21.68 -10.76 -27.45
C ILE A 72 -20.56 -11.77 -27.27
N LEU A 73 -19.39 -11.46 -27.84
CA LEU A 73 -18.25 -12.38 -27.86
C LEU A 73 -17.46 -12.41 -26.54
N SER A 74 -17.70 -11.47 -25.62
CA SER A 74 -17.10 -11.49 -24.29
C SER A 74 -17.68 -10.39 -23.37
N LEU A 75 -18.32 -10.79 -22.27
CA LEU A 75 -18.40 -9.97 -21.06
C LEU A 75 -17.19 -10.35 -20.20
N CYS A 76 -16.31 -9.40 -19.89
CA CYS A 76 -15.10 -9.69 -19.13
C CYS A 76 -15.42 -10.13 -17.70
N GLU A 77 -16.34 -9.43 -17.01
CA GLU A 77 -16.75 -9.81 -15.66
C GLU A 77 -18.08 -9.17 -15.27
N VAL A 78 -19.00 -9.96 -14.69
CA VAL A 78 -20.20 -9.47 -14.01
C VAL A 78 -20.16 -10.04 -12.59
N PHE A 79 -19.93 -9.17 -11.62
CA PHE A 79 -19.98 -9.58 -10.23
C PHE A 79 -21.36 -9.28 -9.64
N VAL A 80 -22.12 -10.36 -9.37
CA VAL A 80 -23.35 -10.25 -8.60
C VAL A 80 -23.01 -10.59 -7.15
N PHE A 81 -22.79 -9.55 -6.35
CA PHE A 81 -22.62 -9.71 -4.91
C PHE A 81 -24.00 -9.86 -4.28
N GLY A 82 -24.38 -11.10 -3.96
CA GLY A 82 -25.44 -11.37 -3.00
C GLY A 82 -25.03 -10.91 -1.59
N GLU A 83 -26.00 -10.87 -0.69
CA GLU A 83 -25.81 -10.49 0.72
C GLU A 83 -24.79 -11.40 1.40
N THR A 84 -23.51 -11.00 1.38
CA THR A 84 -22.54 -11.44 2.37
C THR A 84 -22.60 -10.40 3.48
N ASN A 85 -23.39 -10.71 4.51
CA ASN A 85 -23.36 -9.98 5.78
C ASN A 85 -22.01 -10.26 6.46
N CYS A 86 -20.94 -9.66 5.94
CA CYS A 86 -19.67 -9.71 6.61
C CYS A 86 -19.77 -8.94 7.92
N PRO A 87 -19.16 -9.46 9.00
CA PRO A 87 -18.92 -8.67 10.19
C PRO A 87 -18.29 -7.33 9.82
N ALA A 88 -18.59 -6.29 10.60
CA ALA A 88 -17.98 -4.98 10.41
C ALA A 88 -16.44 -5.11 10.36
N GLY A 89 -15.83 -4.48 9.35
CA GLY A 89 -14.38 -4.56 9.14
C GLY A 89 -13.91 -5.79 8.34
N GLN A 90 -14.80 -6.56 7.72
CA GLN A 90 -14.43 -7.67 6.83
C GLN A 90 -15.07 -7.55 5.44
N PHE A 91 -14.40 -8.16 4.46
CA PHE A 91 -14.84 -8.20 3.07
C PHE A 91 -14.37 -9.48 2.37
N GLY A 92 -14.83 -9.69 1.15
CA GLY A 92 -14.57 -10.88 0.35
C GLY A 92 -15.75 -11.84 0.34
N LEU A 93 -15.67 -12.84 -0.54
CA LEU A 93 -16.77 -13.78 -0.79
C LEU A 93 -17.13 -14.60 0.45
N ARG A 94 -16.21 -14.76 1.40
CA ARG A 94 -16.38 -15.49 2.66
C ARG A 94 -15.97 -14.67 3.88
N CYS A 95 -15.90 -13.33 3.75
CA CYS A 95 -15.51 -12.41 4.82
C CYS A 95 -14.12 -12.72 5.41
N GLU A 96 -13.22 -13.25 4.57
CA GLU A 96 -11.90 -13.71 4.97
C GLU A 96 -10.84 -12.59 4.95
N ARG A 97 -11.13 -11.45 4.31
CA ARG A 97 -10.23 -10.29 4.21
C ARG A 97 -10.68 -9.20 5.18
N GLN A 98 -9.72 -8.43 5.68
CA GLN A 98 -9.93 -7.39 6.69
C GLN A 98 -9.86 -6.00 6.04
N CYS A 99 -10.82 -5.12 6.36
CA CYS A 99 -10.82 -3.75 5.85
C CYS A 99 -9.67 -2.93 6.46
N ASN A 100 -8.92 -2.21 5.63
CA ASN A 100 -7.86 -1.29 6.07
C ASN A 100 -8.27 0.18 5.87
N CYS A 101 -9.43 0.55 6.39
CA CYS A 101 -9.97 1.90 6.23
C CYS A 101 -9.49 2.85 7.33
N ALA A 102 -9.36 4.13 6.99
CA ALA A 102 -9.13 5.17 7.97
C ALA A 102 -10.25 5.19 9.03
N ASN A 103 -9.90 5.51 10.28
CA ASN A 103 -10.84 5.63 11.41
C ASN A 103 -11.71 4.39 11.68
N ASN A 104 -11.21 3.19 11.40
CA ASN A 104 -11.99 1.94 11.49
C ASN A 104 -13.29 1.98 10.65
N GLY A 105 -13.26 2.67 9.51
CA GLY A 105 -14.39 2.74 8.59
C GLY A 105 -14.78 1.38 8.02
N ASN A 106 -16.03 1.26 7.57
CA ASN A 106 -16.48 0.09 6.83
C ASN A 106 -16.00 0.18 5.38
N CYS A 107 -15.46 -0.93 4.87
CA CYS A 107 -15.14 -1.05 3.45
C CYS A 107 -16.31 -1.65 2.65
N PHE A 108 -16.25 -1.48 1.34
CA PHE A 108 -17.14 -2.18 0.44
C PHE A 108 -16.89 -3.69 0.51
N VAL A 109 -17.92 -4.46 0.87
CA VAL A 109 -17.80 -5.92 1.10
C VAL A 109 -17.25 -6.71 -0.09
N HIS A 110 -17.34 -6.13 -1.29
CA HIS A 110 -16.93 -6.78 -2.53
C HIS A 110 -15.49 -6.48 -2.95
N SER A 111 -15.04 -5.24 -2.74
CA SER A 111 -13.72 -4.79 -3.22
C SER A 111 -12.72 -4.59 -2.08
N GLY A 112 -13.17 -4.39 -0.84
CA GLY A 112 -12.32 -3.93 0.24
C GLY A 112 -12.07 -2.43 0.22
N GLY A 113 -12.59 -1.72 -0.79
CA GLY A 113 -12.36 -0.29 -0.94
C GLY A 113 -13.04 0.54 0.13
N CYS A 114 -12.33 1.56 0.58
CA CYS A 114 -12.74 2.41 1.68
C CYS A 114 -13.28 3.74 1.16
N PRO A 115 -14.58 4.04 1.33
CA PRO A 115 -15.16 5.33 0.93
C PRO A 115 -14.51 6.52 1.65
N SER A 116 -14.01 6.28 2.84
CA SER A 116 -13.33 7.26 3.70
C SER A 116 -11.83 7.37 3.43
N GLY A 117 -11.28 6.64 2.45
CA GLY A 117 -9.85 6.47 2.26
C GLY A 117 -9.23 5.39 3.14
N CYS A 118 -7.99 5.01 2.79
CA CYS A 118 -7.24 3.96 3.46
C CYS A 118 -6.61 4.42 4.77
N ALA A 119 -6.37 3.48 5.67
CA ALA A 119 -5.54 3.71 6.84
C ALA A 119 -4.08 4.01 6.42
N ILE A 120 -3.32 4.66 7.30
CA ILE A 120 -1.89 4.93 7.07
C ILE A 120 -1.15 3.59 6.93
N GLY A 121 -0.25 3.49 5.96
CA GLY A 121 0.43 2.23 5.61
C GLY A 121 -0.31 1.37 4.58
N TYR A 122 -1.41 1.88 4.03
CA TYR A 122 -2.21 1.22 2.99
C TYR A 122 -2.52 2.19 1.85
N THR A 123 -2.71 1.65 0.65
CA THR A 123 -3.05 2.43 -0.56
C THR A 123 -3.81 1.60 -1.59
N GLY A 124 -4.26 2.24 -2.67
CA GLY A 124 -4.98 1.60 -3.77
C GLY A 124 -6.47 1.41 -3.51
N GLU A 125 -7.16 0.84 -4.49
CA GLU A 125 -8.62 0.71 -4.47
C GLU A 125 -9.15 -0.24 -3.39
N ASP A 126 -8.36 -1.23 -2.96
CA ASP A 126 -8.72 -2.20 -1.92
C ASP A 126 -7.96 -1.99 -0.60
N CYS A 127 -7.26 -0.85 -0.46
CA CYS A 127 -6.41 -0.54 0.68
C CYS A 127 -5.44 -1.69 1.00
N SER A 128 -4.70 -2.10 -0.02
CA SER A 128 -3.56 -3.02 0.10
C SER A 128 -2.42 -2.37 0.87
N GLU A 129 -1.66 -3.19 1.58
CA GLU A 129 -0.51 -2.74 2.38
C GLU A 129 0.58 -2.12 1.49
N CYS A 130 1.29 -1.10 2.00
CA CYS A 130 2.39 -0.48 1.26
C CYS A 130 3.44 -1.49 0.83
N GLU A 131 3.98 -1.29 -0.37
CA GLU A 131 5.17 -2.02 -0.82
C GLU A 131 6.35 -1.79 0.14
N ALA A 132 7.24 -2.77 0.23
CA ALA A 132 8.47 -2.63 1.02
C ALA A 132 9.26 -1.39 0.57
N GLY A 133 9.78 -0.63 1.53
CA GLY A 133 10.47 0.63 1.28
C GLY A 133 9.56 1.85 1.17
N ARG A 134 8.23 1.70 1.26
CA ARG A 134 7.26 2.82 1.29
C ARG A 134 6.46 2.86 2.59
N TYR A 135 6.07 4.07 3.00
CA TYR A 135 5.30 4.27 4.21
C TYR A 135 4.41 5.53 4.14
N GLY A 136 3.57 5.69 5.16
CA GLY A 136 2.72 6.86 5.36
C GLY A 136 1.36 6.76 4.66
N ALA A 137 0.68 7.90 4.57
CA ALA A 137 -0.58 8.00 3.84
C ALA A 137 -0.35 7.76 2.35
N ASP A 138 -1.16 6.89 1.77
CA ASP A 138 -1.07 6.49 0.35
C ASP A 138 0.33 6.01 -0.10
N CYS A 139 1.17 5.56 0.84
CA CYS A 139 2.52 5.06 0.57
C CYS A 139 3.41 6.06 -0.20
N LEU A 140 3.18 7.36 0.01
CA LEU A 140 3.89 8.43 -0.71
C LEU A 140 5.31 8.68 -0.20
N LEU A 141 5.63 8.25 1.02
CA LEU A 141 6.94 8.42 1.63
C LEU A 141 7.80 7.17 1.42
N SER A 142 9.12 7.35 1.41
CA SER A 142 10.10 6.28 1.21
C SER A 142 10.95 6.09 2.46
N CYS A 143 11.18 4.84 2.86
CA CYS A 143 12.03 4.51 4.01
C CYS A 143 13.42 5.14 3.88
N SER A 144 14.04 5.47 5.02
CA SER A 144 15.40 5.99 5.01
C SER A 144 16.38 4.91 4.56
N ALA A 145 17.32 5.28 3.69
CA ALA A 145 18.42 4.42 3.23
C ALA A 145 19.48 4.14 4.32
N THR A 146 19.26 4.66 5.53
CA THR A 146 20.10 4.47 6.72
C THR A 146 19.36 3.68 7.81
N CYS A 147 18.17 3.14 7.49
CA CYS A 147 17.58 2.08 8.28
C CYS A 147 18.48 0.86 8.18
N GLY A 148 18.93 0.31 9.31
CA GLY A 148 19.72 -0.91 9.29
C GLY A 148 18.93 -2.08 8.69
N GLY A 149 19.62 -2.98 7.96
CA GLY A 149 19.03 -4.19 7.38
C GLY A 149 18.57 -4.03 5.93
N ASP A 150 17.43 -4.62 5.57
CA ASP A 150 16.93 -4.70 4.18
C ASP A 150 16.17 -3.44 3.73
N ASP A 151 16.58 -2.24 4.16
CA ASP A 151 15.93 -0.95 3.85
C ASP A 151 14.40 -0.94 4.15
N SER A 152 13.99 -1.71 5.16
CA SER A 152 12.60 -1.86 5.58
C SER A 152 12.31 -1.00 6.81
N CYS A 153 11.28 -0.17 6.69
CA CYS A 153 10.72 0.60 7.79
C CYS A 153 9.26 0.23 8.03
N ASP A 154 8.72 0.61 9.18
CA ASP A 154 7.30 0.50 9.48
C ASP A 154 6.48 1.28 8.45
N ARG A 155 5.44 0.65 7.91
CA ARG A 155 4.66 1.20 6.80
C ARG A 155 3.75 2.35 7.23
N ALA A 156 3.42 2.46 8.52
CA ALA A 156 2.59 3.54 9.00
C ALA A 156 3.44 4.80 9.25
N ASP A 157 4.52 4.68 10.02
CA ASP A 157 5.25 5.85 10.54
C ASP A 157 6.70 6.00 10.02
N GLY A 158 7.21 5.00 9.30
CA GLY A 158 8.55 5.02 8.72
C GLY A 158 9.65 4.63 9.71
N ALA A 159 9.31 4.13 10.91
CA ALA A 159 10.31 3.76 11.90
C ALA A 159 11.16 2.56 11.46
N CYS A 160 12.47 2.66 11.62
CA CYS A 160 13.40 1.59 11.28
C CYS A 160 13.41 0.54 12.41
N SER A 161 12.86 -0.65 12.12
CA SER A 161 12.70 -1.72 13.13
C SER A 161 14.03 -2.30 13.63
N GLN A 162 15.08 -2.27 12.80
CA GLN A 162 16.42 -2.74 13.15
C GLN A 162 17.35 -1.62 13.66
N GLY A 163 16.81 -0.43 13.91
CA GLY A 163 17.59 0.74 14.25
C GLY A 163 18.32 1.36 13.06
N CYS A 164 19.32 2.19 13.33
CA CYS A 164 20.03 2.98 12.33
C CYS A 164 21.42 2.42 12.04
N ASP A 165 21.86 2.64 10.81
CA ASP A 165 23.26 2.48 10.46
C ASP A 165 24.16 3.37 11.35
N PRO A 166 25.41 2.95 11.60
CA PRO A 166 26.36 3.74 12.37
C PRO A 166 26.50 5.16 11.81
N GLY A 167 26.50 6.14 12.70
CA GLY A 167 26.55 7.55 12.32
C GLY A 167 25.20 8.22 12.09
N TYR A 168 24.09 7.50 12.27
CA TYR A 168 22.72 8.01 12.21
C TYR A 168 21.91 7.67 13.47
N THR A 169 20.87 8.45 13.72
CA THR A 169 19.97 8.32 14.88
C THR A 169 18.57 8.83 14.56
N GLY A 170 17.65 8.67 15.52
CA GLY A 170 16.23 8.94 15.39
C GLY A 170 15.43 7.71 14.98
N THR A 171 14.10 7.79 15.07
CA THR A 171 13.21 6.67 14.78
C THR A 171 13.23 6.25 13.31
N ILE A 172 13.39 7.22 12.41
CA ILE A 172 13.46 7.03 10.95
C ILE A 172 14.90 7.12 10.40
N CYS A 173 15.91 7.20 11.28
CA CYS A 173 17.33 7.26 10.92
C CYS A 173 17.78 8.41 9.99
N ALA A 174 16.96 9.45 9.84
CA ALA A 174 17.25 10.61 8.99
C ALA A 174 18.25 11.61 9.61
N THR A 175 18.62 11.45 10.89
CA THR A 175 19.47 12.42 11.60
C THR A 175 20.89 11.87 11.72
N GLN A 176 21.86 12.56 11.13
CA GLN A 176 23.27 12.26 11.34
C GLN A 176 23.68 12.54 12.80
N CYS A 177 24.66 11.81 13.33
CA CYS A 177 25.18 12.10 14.66
C CYS A 177 25.64 13.56 14.78
N VAL A 178 25.29 14.15 15.92
CA VAL A 178 25.75 15.50 16.27
C VAL A 178 27.28 15.54 16.33
N ALA A 179 27.84 16.72 16.08
CA ALA A 179 29.27 16.96 16.17
C ALA A 179 29.84 16.42 17.51
N GLY A 180 30.91 15.63 17.43
CA GLY A 180 31.55 15.03 18.60
C GLY A 180 30.99 13.64 18.98
N LYS A 181 29.97 13.13 18.29
CA LYS A 181 29.42 11.78 18.48
C LYS A 181 29.58 10.93 17.22
N TYR A 182 29.72 9.63 17.40
CA TYR A 182 29.80 8.69 16.28
C TYR A 182 29.30 7.27 16.64
N GLY A 183 29.30 6.38 15.65
CA GLY A 183 29.00 4.96 15.82
C GLY A 183 27.49 4.66 15.90
N ALA A 184 27.16 3.45 16.32
CA ALA A 184 25.76 2.99 16.41
C ALA A 184 24.97 3.83 17.42
N GLY A 185 23.83 4.38 16.97
CA GLY A 185 22.98 5.26 17.78
C GLY A 185 23.69 6.50 18.32
N CYS A 186 24.81 6.90 17.72
CA CYS A 186 25.63 8.04 18.18
C CYS A 186 26.11 7.91 19.63
N SER A 187 26.36 6.68 20.07
CA SER A 187 26.69 6.37 21.47
C SER A 187 28.16 6.65 21.80
N GLU A 188 29.05 6.65 20.81
CA GLU A 188 30.48 6.91 21.00
C GLU A 188 30.80 8.41 20.91
N THR A 189 31.87 8.84 21.56
CA THR A 189 32.29 10.26 21.62
C THR A 189 33.68 10.40 21.02
N CYS A 190 33.86 11.41 20.16
CA CYS A 190 35.14 11.72 19.55
C CYS A 190 36.20 12.01 20.61
N SER A 191 37.45 11.66 20.33
CA SER A 191 38.57 12.11 21.15
C SER A 191 38.69 13.62 21.07
N VAL A 192 38.98 14.25 22.20
CA VAL A 192 39.29 15.68 22.26
C VAL A 192 40.64 16.03 21.63
N HIS A 193 41.42 15.01 21.24
CA HIS A 193 42.75 15.13 20.64
C HIS A 193 42.75 14.97 19.12
N CYS A 194 41.58 15.00 18.47
CA CYS A 194 41.53 15.22 17.04
C CYS A 194 42.08 16.63 16.74
N ALA A 195 43.01 16.76 15.79
CA ALA A 195 43.60 18.05 15.44
C ALA A 195 42.63 18.89 14.57
N GLY A 196 42.73 20.22 14.67
CA GLY A 196 41.97 21.18 13.86
C GLY A 196 41.26 22.22 14.71
N SER A 197 40.17 22.82 14.22
CA SER A 197 39.37 23.78 14.98
C SER A 197 37.93 23.31 15.09
N GLY A 198 37.51 22.93 16.30
CA GLY A 198 36.13 22.52 16.64
C GLY A 198 35.87 21.01 16.58
N ASP A 199 36.91 20.17 16.66
CA ASP A 199 37.03 18.92 15.90
C ASP A 199 36.04 17.80 16.24
N PRO A 200 35.04 17.55 15.36
CA PRO A 200 34.22 16.36 15.41
C PRO A 200 34.81 15.33 14.44
N CYS A 201 35.26 14.21 14.99
CA CYS A 201 35.64 13.04 14.23
C CYS A 201 34.52 12.57 13.28
N ASN A 202 34.88 11.74 12.29
CA ASN A 202 33.94 11.13 11.37
C ASN A 202 32.78 10.44 12.13
N HIS A 203 31.56 10.88 11.86
CA HIS A 203 30.36 10.44 12.58
C HIS A 203 30.05 8.93 12.47
N VAL A 204 30.59 8.23 11.47
CA VAL A 204 30.40 6.79 11.33
C VAL A 204 31.49 6.04 12.10
N THR A 205 32.75 6.38 11.85
CA THR A 205 33.91 5.57 12.26
C THR A 205 34.64 6.07 13.50
N GLY A 206 34.45 7.33 13.87
CA GLY A 206 35.21 8.00 14.91
C GLY A 206 36.59 8.48 14.47
N HIS A 207 36.91 8.42 13.17
CA HIS A 207 38.23 8.79 12.66
C HIS A 207 38.45 10.31 12.73
N CYS A 208 39.61 10.74 13.24
CA CYS A 208 40.05 12.13 13.17
C CYS A 208 40.67 12.40 11.79
N ASP A 209 39.88 12.94 10.86
CA ASP A 209 40.30 13.15 9.46
C ASP A 209 41.46 14.16 9.31
N ASN A 210 41.62 15.06 10.29
CA ASN A 210 42.70 16.05 10.36
C ASN A 210 43.95 15.55 11.11
N GLY A 211 43.97 14.28 11.53
CA GLY A 211 45.05 13.72 12.35
C GLY A 211 44.90 14.01 13.85
N CYS A 212 45.98 13.76 14.60
CA CYS A 212 46.01 13.87 16.06
C CYS A 212 46.84 15.06 16.53
N GLU A 213 46.46 15.62 17.67
CA GLU A 213 47.32 16.53 18.43
C GLU A 213 48.64 15.85 18.84
N PRO A 214 49.74 16.62 19.04
CA PRO A 214 51.01 16.06 19.46
C PRO A 214 50.90 15.17 20.71
N GLY A 215 51.52 14.00 20.67
CA GLY A 215 51.49 13.02 21.77
C GLY A 215 50.32 12.03 21.72
N TYR A 216 49.40 12.16 20.76
CA TYR A 216 48.31 11.21 20.50
C TYR A 216 48.46 10.55 19.14
N ARG A 217 47.96 9.32 19.02
CA ARG A 217 48.08 8.51 17.80
C ARG A 217 46.88 7.60 17.58
N ARG A 218 46.90 6.88 16.45
CA ARG A 218 45.83 6.05 15.87
C ARG A 218 44.70 6.87 15.25
N ASN A 219 43.83 6.18 14.52
CA ASN A 219 42.74 6.78 13.77
C ASN A 219 41.76 7.57 14.64
N LYS A 220 41.60 7.22 15.93
CA LYS A 220 40.68 7.90 16.86
C LYS A 220 41.37 8.85 17.85
N CYS A 221 42.71 9.00 17.78
CA CYS A 221 43.51 9.80 18.73
C CYS A 221 43.20 9.50 20.21
N ASP A 222 42.95 8.23 20.54
CA ASP A 222 42.51 7.74 21.85
C ASP A 222 43.65 7.17 22.71
N ARG A 223 44.88 7.18 22.18
CA ARG A 223 46.06 6.61 22.84
C ARG A 223 47.22 7.59 22.85
N GLY A 224 47.68 7.92 24.05
CA GLY A 224 48.91 8.67 24.28
C GLY A 224 50.17 7.86 23.93
N GLU A 225 51.20 8.55 23.51
CA GLU A 225 52.56 8.01 23.44
C GLU A 225 53.17 7.95 24.85
N VAL A 226 53.90 6.87 25.14
CA VAL A 226 54.63 6.65 26.42
C VAL A 226 56.06 7.10 26.23
#